data_AF-A0A2I0AMU6-F1
#
_entry.id   AF-A0A2I0AMU6-F1
#
_cell.length_a   1.000
_cell.length_b   1.000
_cell.length_c   1.000
_cell.angle_alpha   90.00
_cell.angle_beta   90.00
_cell.angle_gamma   90.00
#
_symmetry.space_group_name_H-M   'P 1'
#
loop_
_entity.id
_entity.type
_entity.pdbx_description
1 polymer ?
#
loop_
_entity_poly.entity_id
_entity_poly.type
_entity_poly.pdbx_seq_one_letter_code
_entity_poly.pdbx_strand_id
1 'polypeptide(L)'
;MEEATKEKGEALPAAPSAKIGEEIWSTLGDYLSEIRRVEEKILENTSEALEVVKTLKGKEDVEARYLREVRELEGALSQATKRSLTDQREQLGKVYHLEDKLASLTQINAEWANKSEIARREFNHNLAGVNQAHSAHVKDLQKRIKDLDDDREVLREERRRLREELTKTREALSGAKEAASEACRREELLKSEVRSLRALVENNSGWRGRRMEDLEETVRRAVKIVSASPVGRHVQHQAAFDILLQTLVDVGTLNQENIRDPTVLPFYGPRGPDRFFDAGSCRPDETPSPRSYAGWGSWPPLRGNSGESPVTPLEARWLGRRDPSGSQQAGRQLSQR
;
A
#
# COMPACT_ATOMS: atom_id res chain seq x y z
N MET A 1 82.37 -94.97 -80.99
CA MET A 1 81.77 -96.18 -81.57
C MET A 1 81.14 -95.73 -82.89
N GLU A 2 81.90 -95.58 -83.97
CA GLU A 2 82.76 -96.63 -84.60
C GLU A 2 81.81 -97.78 -85.00
N GLU A 3 81.60 -98.13 -86.26
CA GLU A 3 82.57 -98.20 -87.34
C GLU A 3 81.89 -98.22 -88.71
N ALA A 4 82.56 -97.61 -89.68
CA ALA A 4 82.27 -97.71 -91.10
C ALA A 4 82.92 -98.97 -91.69
N THR A 5 82.46 -99.43 -92.86
CA THR A 5 83.27 -99.89 -94.02
C THR A 5 82.33 -100.50 -95.08
N LYS A 6 82.31 -100.01 -96.34
CA LYS A 6 83.14 -100.37 -97.53
C LYS A 6 82.94 -101.84 -97.96
N GLU A 7 82.88 -102.26 -99.22
CA GLU A 7 83.22 -101.72 -100.54
C GLU A 7 82.67 -102.71 -101.61
N LYS A 8 82.59 -102.28 -102.88
CA LYS A 8 82.79 -103.03 -104.15
C LYS A 8 82.17 -104.44 -104.29
N GLY A 9 81.34 -104.74 -105.28
CA GLY A 9 81.59 -104.58 -106.71
C GLY A 9 81.69 -105.96 -107.37
N GLU A 10 81.25 -106.05 -108.63
CA GLU A 10 81.56 -107.11 -109.61
C GLU A 10 80.50 -108.18 -109.95
N ALA A 11 79.99 -108.01 -111.18
CA ALA A 11 79.65 -108.95 -112.25
C ALA A 11 78.76 -110.21 -112.02
N LEU A 12 77.81 -110.32 -112.96
CA LEU A 12 76.95 -111.47 -113.28
C LEU A 12 77.70 -112.81 -113.31
N PRO A 13 77.01 -113.90 -112.94
CA PRO A 13 77.11 -115.12 -113.73
C PRO A 13 75.74 -115.68 -114.13
N ALA A 14 75.78 -116.33 -115.29
CA ALA A 14 74.69 -117.04 -115.93
C ALA A 14 74.16 -118.22 -115.11
N ALA A 15 72.91 -118.58 -115.42
CA ALA A 15 72.11 -119.64 -114.83
C ALA A 15 72.83 -121.00 -114.68
N PRO A 16 72.38 -121.78 -113.67
CA PRO A 16 72.20 -123.21 -113.86
C PRO A 16 70.78 -123.66 -113.49
N SER A 17 70.18 -124.46 -114.37
CA SER A 17 68.94 -125.18 -114.12
C SER A 17 69.17 -126.43 -113.26
N ALA A 18 68.52 -126.56 -112.10
CA ALA A 18 68.08 -127.84 -111.56
C ALA A 18 67.14 -127.72 -110.33
N LYS A 19 65.93 -128.27 -110.51
CA LYS A 19 65.05 -128.98 -109.54
C LYS A 19 64.59 -128.25 -108.27
N ILE A 20 63.42 -127.63 -108.43
CA ILE A 20 62.45 -127.25 -107.40
C ILE A 20 61.80 -128.52 -106.83
N GLY A 21 61.91 -128.74 -105.51
CA GLY A 21 61.24 -129.82 -104.79
C GLY A 21 60.59 -129.28 -103.51
N GLU A 22 59.27 -129.42 -103.42
CA GLU A 22 58.33 -129.42 -102.27
C GLU A 22 58.54 -128.54 -101.02
N GLU A 23 59.76 -128.37 -100.49
CA GLU A 23 60.04 -127.66 -99.23
C GLU A 23 59.87 -126.13 -99.34
N ILE A 24 60.04 -125.59 -100.56
CA ILE A 24 59.83 -124.17 -100.90
C ILE A 24 58.34 -123.80 -100.87
N TRP A 25 57.46 -124.74 -101.22
CA TRP A 25 56.02 -124.50 -101.27
C TRP A 25 55.41 -124.48 -99.86
N SER A 26 55.92 -125.28 -98.93
CA SER A 26 55.53 -125.28 -97.52
C SER A 26 55.91 -123.97 -96.83
N THR A 27 57.16 -123.53 -97.00
CA THR A 27 57.68 -122.27 -96.43
C THR A 27 57.01 -121.02 -97.02
N LEU A 28 56.68 -121.04 -98.32
CA LEU A 28 55.89 -119.98 -98.96
C LEU A 28 54.45 -119.93 -98.45
N GLY A 29 53.83 -121.09 -98.21
CA GLY A 29 52.49 -121.20 -97.62
C GLY A 29 52.41 -120.65 -96.20
N ASP A 30 53.43 -120.91 -95.37
CA ASP A 30 53.55 -120.36 -94.01
C ASP A 30 53.78 -118.84 -94.05
N TYR A 31 54.63 -118.35 -94.96
CA TYR A 31 54.84 -116.91 -95.15
C TYR A 31 53.58 -116.18 -95.59
N LEU A 32 52.83 -116.74 -96.54
CA LEU A 32 51.55 -116.17 -97.00
C LEU A 32 50.47 -116.22 -95.92
N SER A 33 50.49 -117.26 -95.07
CA SER A 33 49.58 -117.36 -93.93
C SER A 33 49.90 -116.34 -92.84
N GLU A 34 51.19 -116.10 -92.57
CA GLU A 34 51.62 -115.06 -91.63
C GLU A 34 51.37 -113.65 -92.19
N ILE A 35 51.56 -113.43 -93.50
CA ILE A 35 51.15 -112.19 -94.18
C ILE A 35 49.65 -111.97 -94.02
N ARG A 36 48.81 -112.97 -94.30
CA ARG A 36 47.35 -112.87 -94.15
C ARG A 36 46.94 -112.58 -92.72
N ARG A 37 47.60 -113.21 -91.75
CA ARG A 37 47.37 -112.97 -90.31
C ARG A 37 47.80 -111.56 -89.89
N VAL A 38 48.91 -111.05 -90.42
CA VAL A 38 49.37 -109.67 -90.19
C VAL A 38 48.42 -108.67 -90.87
N GLU A 39 47.95 -108.94 -92.08
CA GLU A 39 46.96 -108.10 -92.78
C GLU A 39 45.62 -108.06 -92.04
N GLU A 40 45.09 -109.20 -91.62
CA GLU A 40 43.88 -109.27 -90.77
C GLU A 40 44.08 -108.49 -89.47
N LYS A 41 45.24 -108.62 -88.82
CA LYS A 41 45.59 -107.84 -87.62
C LYS A 41 45.72 -106.34 -87.90
N ILE A 42 46.27 -105.96 -89.05
CA ILE A 42 46.34 -104.55 -89.46
C ILE A 42 44.91 -104.03 -89.63
N LEU A 43 44.06 -104.73 -90.38
CA LEU A 43 42.67 -104.35 -90.63
C LEU A 43 41.85 -104.26 -89.34
N GLU A 44 42.02 -105.20 -88.41
CA GLU A 44 41.38 -105.19 -87.10
C GLU A 44 41.82 -103.96 -86.30
N ASN A 45 43.13 -103.69 -86.21
CA ASN A 45 43.69 -102.51 -85.55
C ASN A 45 43.22 -101.19 -86.20
N THR A 46 43.14 -101.11 -87.54
CA THR A 46 42.60 -99.91 -88.21
C THR A 46 41.11 -99.75 -87.94
N SER A 47 40.36 -100.84 -87.81
CA SER A 47 38.94 -100.77 -87.47
C SER A 47 38.73 -100.29 -86.04
N GLU A 48 39.55 -100.74 -85.09
CA GLU A 48 39.53 -100.33 -83.68
C GLU A 48 39.95 -98.85 -83.54
N ALA A 49 41.01 -98.44 -84.24
CA ALA A 49 41.44 -97.04 -84.30
C ALA A 49 40.37 -96.12 -84.90
N LEU A 50 39.65 -96.57 -85.94
CA LEU A 50 38.56 -95.81 -86.54
C LEU A 50 37.37 -95.65 -85.58
N GLU A 51 37.05 -96.67 -84.78
CA GLU A 51 36.01 -96.59 -83.76
C GLU A 51 36.40 -95.58 -82.64
N VAL A 52 37.64 -95.65 -82.16
CA VAL A 52 38.20 -94.68 -81.19
C VAL A 52 38.11 -93.25 -81.72
N VAL A 53 38.47 -93.01 -82.99
CA VAL A 53 38.36 -91.67 -83.62
C VAL A 53 36.90 -91.19 -83.68
N LYS A 54 35.94 -92.07 -83.99
CA LYS A 54 34.50 -91.72 -83.98
C LYS A 54 34.01 -91.34 -82.58
N THR A 55 34.43 -92.08 -81.54
CA THR A 55 34.07 -91.74 -80.15
C THR A 55 34.72 -90.44 -79.68
N LEU A 56 35.96 -90.16 -80.11
CA LEU A 56 36.67 -88.91 -79.83
C LEU A 56 35.98 -87.70 -80.45
N LYS A 57 35.56 -87.80 -81.72
CA LYS A 57 34.82 -86.72 -82.40
C LYS A 57 33.48 -86.41 -81.74
N GLY A 58 32.75 -87.43 -81.28
CA GLY A 58 31.52 -87.24 -80.50
C GLY A 58 31.76 -86.54 -79.15
N LYS A 59 32.91 -86.77 -78.51
CA LYS A 59 33.32 -86.06 -77.29
C LYS A 59 33.67 -84.61 -77.57
N GLU A 60 34.36 -84.32 -78.67
CA GLU A 60 34.73 -82.96 -79.09
C GLU A 60 33.49 -82.07 -79.34
N ASP A 61 32.45 -82.60 -79.99
CA ASP A 61 31.18 -81.88 -80.20
C ASP A 61 30.41 -81.61 -78.90
N VAL A 62 30.56 -82.49 -77.91
CA VAL A 62 29.99 -82.31 -76.57
C VAL A 62 30.78 -81.26 -75.79
N GLU A 63 32.11 -81.30 -75.86
CA GLU A 63 32.99 -80.31 -75.25
C GLU A 63 32.77 -78.90 -75.82
N ALA A 64 32.60 -78.78 -77.14
CA ALA A 64 32.27 -77.51 -77.79
C ALA A 64 30.92 -76.93 -77.32
N ARG A 65 29.93 -77.79 -77.02
CA ARG A 65 28.65 -77.38 -76.43
C ARG A 65 28.83 -76.89 -75.00
N TYR A 66 29.53 -77.64 -74.16
CA TYR A 66 29.82 -77.21 -72.78
C TYR A 66 30.58 -75.88 -72.74
N LEU A 67 31.59 -75.68 -73.59
CA LEU A 67 32.33 -74.43 -73.67
C LEU A 67 31.45 -73.24 -74.12
N ARG A 68 30.43 -73.49 -74.96
CA ARG A 68 29.46 -72.46 -75.34
C ARG A 68 28.55 -72.10 -74.17
N GLU A 69 27.99 -73.09 -73.47
CA GLU A 69 27.16 -72.88 -72.28
C GLU A 69 27.92 -72.15 -71.17
N VAL A 70 29.19 -72.50 -70.92
CA VAL A 70 30.05 -71.81 -69.95
C VAL A 70 30.18 -70.33 -70.31
N ARG A 71 30.45 -69.99 -71.57
CA ARG A 71 30.54 -68.59 -72.01
C ARG A 71 29.21 -67.83 -71.85
N GLU A 72 28.08 -68.47 -72.15
CA GLU A 72 26.75 -67.87 -71.96
C GLU A 72 26.45 -67.63 -70.48
N LEU A 73 26.77 -68.59 -69.62
CA LEU A 73 26.62 -68.47 -68.16
C LEU A 73 27.53 -67.40 -67.58
N GLU A 74 28.80 -67.32 -67.99
CA GLU A 74 29.71 -66.24 -67.60
C GLU A 74 29.18 -64.87 -68.03
N GLY A 75 28.64 -64.77 -69.25
CA GLY A 75 27.99 -63.56 -69.75
C GLY A 75 26.77 -63.15 -68.91
N ALA A 76 25.90 -64.11 -68.59
CA ALA A 76 24.72 -63.89 -67.76
C ALA A 76 25.10 -63.49 -66.32
N LEU A 77 26.07 -64.17 -65.72
CA LEU A 77 26.60 -63.84 -64.39
C LEU A 77 27.20 -62.43 -64.36
N SER A 78 27.97 -62.06 -65.39
CA SER A 78 28.54 -60.72 -65.53
C SER A 78 27.44 -59.65 -65.62
N GLN A 79 26.39 -59.90 -66.41
CA GLN A 79 25.25 -58.97 -66.49
C GLN A 79 24.47 -58.89 -65.18
N ALA A 80 24.18 -60.00 -64.52
CA ALA A 80 23.49 -60.03 -63.23
C ALA A 80 24.28 -59.26 -62.16
N THR A 81 25.59 -59.48 -62.11
CA THR A 81 26.49 -58.76 -61.18
C THR A 81 26.49 -57.27 -61.46
N LYS A 82 26.58 -56.85 -62.72
CA LYS A 82 26.50 -55.43 -63.11
C LYS A 82 25.18 -54.79 -62.68
N ARG A 83 24.05 -55.44 -62.97
CA ARG A 83 22.70 -54.94 -62.59
C ARG A 83 22.56 -54.83 -61.06
N SER A 84 23.02 -55.85 -60.32
CA SER A 84 23.01 -55.84 -58.86
C SER A 84 23.87 -54.72 -58.30
N LEU A 85 25.06 -54.48 -58.87
CA LEU A 85 25.96 -53.44 -58.42
C LEU A 85 25.42 -52.03 -58.70
N THR A 86 24.72 -51.84 -59.83
CA THR A 86 24.04 -50.56 -60.11
C THR A 86 22.88 -50.31 -59.17
N ASP A 87 22.06 -51.33 -58.86
CA ASP A 87 20.95 -51.20 -57.91
C ASP A 87 21.49 -50.90 -56.50
N GLN A 88 22.52 -51.61 -56.04
CA GLN A 88 23.18 -51.32 -54.77
C GLN A 88 23.73 -49.89 -54.69
N ARG A 89 24.35 -49.38 -55.76
CA ARG A 89 24.84 -47.99 -55.81
C ARG A 89 23.68 -46.98 -55.73
N GLU A 90 22.56 -47.25 -56.39
CA GLU A 90 21.37 -46.41 -56.32
C GLU A 90 20.79 -46.40 -54.90
N GLN A 91 20.64 -47.58 -54.27
CA GLN A 91 20.17 -47.69 -52.88
C GLN A 91 21.12 -46.97 -51.91
N LEU A 92 22.43 -47.11 -52.09
CA LEU A 92 23.42 -46.40 -51.28
C LEU A 92 23.28 -44.87 -51.43
N GLY A 93 23.02 -44.37 -52.64
CA GLY A 93 22.72 -42.95 -52.86
C GLY A 93 21.47 -42.48 -52.11
N LYS A 94 20.41 -43.30 -52.04
CA LYS A 94 19.22 -43.02 -51.24
C LYS A 94 19.53 -42.98 -49.74
N VAL A 95 20.39 -43.88 -49.25
CA VAL A 95 20.83 -43.91 -47.85
C VAL A 95 21.57 -42.61 -47.51
N TYR A 96 22.53 -42.18 -48.32
CA TYR A 96 23.24 -40.90 -48.08
C TYR A 96 22.29 -39.70 -48.06
N HIS A 97 21.31 -39.65 -48.96
CA HIS A 97 20.31 -38.59 -48.94
C HIS A 97 19.47 -38.57 -47.65
N LEU A 98 19.13 -39.74 -47.12
CA LEU A 98 18.43 -39.86 -45.85
C LEU A 98 19.33 -39.47 -44.67
N GLU A 99 20.61 -39.79 -44.70
CA GLU A 99 21.60 -39.35 -43.69
C GLU A 99 21.70 -37.81 -43.66
N ASP A 100 21.82 -37.15 -44.82
CA ASP A 100 21.84 -35.68 -44.91
C ASP A 100 20.56 -35.05 -44.39
N LYS A 101 19.41 -35.64 -44.70
CA LYS A 101 18.10 -35.21 -44.18
C LYS A 101 18.02 -35.38 -42.67
N LEU A 102 18.54 -36.49 -42.13
CA LEU A 102 18.58 -36.75 -40.70
C LEU A 102 19.50 -35.76 -39.97
N ALA A 103 20.66 -35.44 -40.55
CA ALA A 103 21.57 -34.42 -40.02
C ALA A 103 20.89 -33.04 -39.98
N SER A 104 20.19 -32.66 -41.06
CA SER A 104 19.44 -31.41 -41.13
C SER A 104 18.32 -31.34 -40.07
N LEU A 105 17.56 -32.42 -39.89
CA LEU A 105 16.54 -32.50 -38.84
C LEU A 105 17.13 -32.43 -37.44
N THR A 106 18.28 -33.07 -37.21
CA THR A 106 18.99 -33.03 -35.92
C THR A 106 19.43 -31.60 -35.59
N GLN A 107 19.94 -30.86 -36.58
CA GLN A 107 20.31 -29.45 -36.42
C GLN A 107 19.09 -28.58 -36.09
N ILE A 108 18.01 -28.70 -36.87
CA ILE A 108 16.78 -27.93 -36.63
C ILE A 108 16.21 -28.23 -35.24
N ASN A 109 16.25 -29.49 -34.80
CA ASN A 109 15.80 -29.89 -33.48
C ASN A 109 16.66 -29.26 -32.37
N ALA A 110 17.98 -29.20 -32.56
CA ALA A 110 18.88 -28.52 -31.62
C ALA A 110 18.61 -27.00 -31.52
N GLU A 111 18.34 -26.34 -32.66
CA GLU A 111 17.97 -24.93 -32.69
C GLU A 111 16.65 -24.65 -31.96
N TRP A 112 15.63 -25.49 -32.19
CA TRP A 112 14.35 -25.38 -31.50
C TRP A 112 14.48 -25.63 -30.00
N ALA A 113 15.25 -26.64 -29.59
CA ALA A 113 15.54 -26.90 -28.19
C ALA A 113 16.19 -25.67 -27.53
N ASN A 114 17.19 -25.07 -28.18
CA ASN A 114 17.84 -23.85 -27.67
C ASN A 114 16.87 -22.66 -27.59
N LYS A 115 16.06 -22.42 -28.62
CA LYS A 115 15.04 -21.35 -28.61
C LYS A 115 14.01 -21.55 -27.49
N SER A 116 13.56 -22.79 -27.29
CA SER A 116 12.62 -23.13 -26.22
C SER A 116 13.22 -22.89 -24.84
N GLU A 117 14.51 -23.17 -24.67
CA GLU A 117 15.23 -22.96 -23.43
C GLU A 117 15.40 -21.47 -23.11
N ILE A 118 15.71 -20.64 -24.12
CA ILE A 118 15.78 -19.18 -23.97
C ILE A 118 14.41 -18.63 -23.55
N ALA A 119 13.34 -19.00 -24.27
CA ALA A 119 11.99 -18.56 -23.95
C ALA A 119 11.56 -18.99 -22.53
N ARG A 120 11.93 -20.20 -22.10
CA ARG A 120 11.67 -20.71 -20.75
C ARG A 120 12.41 -19.89 -19.69
N ARG A 121 13.66 -19.49 -19.93
CA ARG A 121 14.43 -18.62 -19.02
C ARG A 121 13.82 -17.23 -18.91
N GLU A 122 13.44 -16.63 -20.04
CA GLU A 122 12.76 -15.33 -20.07
C GLU A 122 11.43 -15.37 -19.32
N PHE A 123 10.63 -16.41 -19.54
CA PHE A 123 9.38 -16.62 -18.80
C PHE A 123 9.62 -16.69 -17.29
N ASN A 124 10.61 -17.48 -16.85
CA ASN A 124 10.94 -17.59 -15.42
C ASN A 124 11.45 -16.27 -14.83
N HIS A 125 12.24 -15.51 -15.59
CA HIS A 125 12.72 -14.19 -15.17
C HIS A 125 11.56 -13.21 -15.00
N ASN A 126 10.64 -13.15 -15.97
CA ASN A 126 9.45 -12.32 -15.90
C ASN A 126 8.55 -12.71 -14.73
N LEU A 127 8.35 -14.02 -14.51
CA LEU A 127 7.58 -14.54 -13.39
C LEU A 127 8.20 -14.13 -12.04
N ALA A 128 9.53 -14.22 -11.91
CA ALA A 128 10.24 -13.76 -10.72
C ALA A 128 10.04 -12.25 -10.48
N GLY A 129 10.13 -11.43 -11.53
CA GLY A 129 9.86 -9.99 -11.45
C GLY A 129 8.44 -9.66 -11.01
N VAL A 130 7.43 -10.35 -11.57
CA VAL A 130 6.02 -10.20 -11.17
C VAL A 130 5.82 -10.61 -9.71
N ASN A 131 6.40 -11.73 -9.28
CA ASN A 131 6.31 -12.19 -7.90
C ASN A 131 6.96 -11.19 -6.92
N GLN A 132 8.10 -10.60 -7.30
CA GLN A 132 8.75 -9.58 -6.50
C GLN A 132 7.89 -8.31 -6.39
N ALA A 133 7.34 -7.83 -7.50
CA ALA A 133 6.44 -6.67 -7.52
C ALA A 133 5.17 -6.92 -6.68
N HIS A 134 4.58 -8.10 -6.80
CA HIS A 134 3.42 -8.50 -5.99
C HIS A 134 3.77 -8.54 -4.49
N SER A 135 4.92 -9.12 -4.13
CA SER A 135 5.39 -9.16 -2.75
C SER A 135 5.60 -7.75 -2.17
N ALA A 136 6.19 -6.84 -2.95
CA ALA A 136 6.38 -5.45 -2.55
C ALA A 136 5.03 -4.73 -2.33
N HIS A 137 4.07 -4.93 -3.22
CA HIS A 137 2.73 -4.36 -3.10
C HIS A 137 1.96 -4.90 -1.88
N VAL A 138 2.06 -6.21 -1.60
CA VAL A 138 1.45 -6.80 -0.39
C VAL A 138 2.04 -6.20 0.88
N LYS A 139 3.37 -6.00 0.93
CA LYS A 139 4.03 -5.35 2.07
C LYS A 139 3.60 -3.89 2.25
N ASP A 140 3.44 -3.15 1.15
CA ASP A 140 2.91 -1.78 1.19
C ASP A 140 1.47 -1.75 1.73
N LEU A 141 0.60 -2.62 1.24
CA LEU A 141 -0.77 -2.74 1.74
C LEU A 141 -0.81 -3.11 3.23
N GLN A 142 0.01 -4.06 3.66
CA GLN A 142 0.13 -4.43 5.08
C GLN A 142 0.54 -3.23 5.94
N LYS A 143 1.50 -2.44 5.47
CA LYS A 143 1.91 -1.20 6.15
C LYS A 143 0.76 -0.20 6.23
N ARG A 144 0.07 0.07 5.11
CA ARG A 144 -1.06 1.01 5.06
C ARG A 144 -2.23 0.59 5.95
N ILE A 145 -2.51 -0.72 6.05
CA ILE A 145 -3.53 -1.25 6.97
C ILE A 145 -3.13 -0.94 8.41
N LYS A 146 -1.87 -1.17 8.77
CA LYS A 146 -1.37 -0.86 10.12
C LYS A 146 -1.46 0.65 10.43
N ASP A 147 -1.02 1.50 9.51
CA ASP A 147 -1.10 2.95 9.67
C ASP A 147 -2.57 3.41 9.87
N LEU A 148 -3.51 2.84 9.11
CA LEU A 148 -4.95 3.12 9.28
C LEU A 148 -5.51 2.61 10.61
N ASP A 149 -5.05 1.46 11.11
CA ASP A 149 -5.44 0.95 12.42
C ASP A 149 -4.94 1.90 13.53
N ASP A 150 -3.71 2.40 13.42
CA ASP A 150 -3.12 3.38 14.35
C ASP A 150 -3.92 4.71 14.32
N ASP A 151 -4.20 5.26 13.14
CA ASP A 151 -5.04 6.46 12.97
C ASP A 151 -6.43 6.28 13.58
N ARG A 152 -7.02 5.10 13.40
CA ARG A 152 -8.32 4.77 13.99
C ARG A 152 -8.28 4.77 15.51
N GLU A 153 -7.19 4.31 16.14
CA GLU A 153 -7.03 4.39 17.60
C GLU A 153 -6.90 5.84 18.07
N VAL A 154 -6.18 6.69 17.33
CA VAL A 154 -6.09 8.13 17.64
C VAL A 154 -7.49 8.78 17.61
N LEU A 155 -8.28 8.51 16.57
CA LEU A 155 -9.64 9.03 16.47
C LEU A 155 -10.56 8.54 17.60
N ARG A 156 -10.37 7.31 18.08
CA ARG A 156 -11.13 6.80 19.22
C ARG A 156 -10.78 7.53 20.52
N GLU A 157 -9.51 7.87 20.71
CA GLU A 157 -9.04 8.64 21.85
C GLU A 157 -9.58 10.08 21.81
N GLU A 158 -9.50 10.76 20.67
CA GLU A 158 -10.07 12.10 20.49
C GLU A 158 -11.58 12.11 20.77
N ARG A 159 -12.31 11.12 20.24
CA ARG A 159 -13.75 10.96 20.53
C ARG A 159 -14.02 10.74 22.02
N ARG A 160 -13.14 10.04 22.74
CA ARG A 160 -13.27 9.85 24.19
C ARG A 160 -13.12 11.19 24.92
N ARG A 161 -12.05 11.94 24.62
CA ARG A 161 -11.80 13.28 25.17
C ARG A 161 -12.96 14.25 24.91
N LEU A 162 -13.48 14.28 23.68
CA LEU A 162 -14.62 15.13 23.33
C LEU A 162 -15.89 14.77 24.12
N ARG A 163 -16.14 13.49 24.37
CA ARG A 163 -17.27 13.07 25.22
C ARG A 163 -17.10 13.53 26.66
N GLU A 164 -15.89 13.43 27.21
CA GLU A 164 -15.57 13.90 28.55
C GLU A 164 -15.77 15.42 28.67
N GLU A 165 -15.30 16.21 27.69
CA GLU A 165 -15.53 17.66 27.65
C GLU A 165 -17.01 18.01 27.49
N LEU A 166 -17.77 17.26 26.68
CA LEU A 166 -19.22 17.45 26.58
C LEU A 166 -19.90 17.19 27.93
N THR A 167 -19.52 16.12 28.64
CA THR A 167 -20.09 15.86 29.98
C THR A 167 -19.78 16.97 30.96
N LYS A 168 -18.54 17.48 31.00
CA LYS A 168 -18.15 18.61 31.87
C LYS A 168 -18.93 19.89 31.54
N THR A 169 -19.04 20.24 30.26
CA THR A 169 -19.80 21.43 29.84
C THR A 169 -21.29 21.31 30.14
N ARG A 170 -21.87 20.11 30.03
CA ARG A 170 -23.25 19.85 30.41
C ARG A 170 -23.47 20.00 31.92
N GLU A 171 -22.56 19.48 32.74
CA GLU A 171 -22.59 19.64 34.20
C GLU A 171 -22.47 21.12 34.58
N ALA A 172 -21.50 21.85 34.03
CA ALA A 172 -21.33 23.29 34.24
C ALA A 172 -22.57 24.09 33.84
N LEU A 173 -23.18 23.78 32.69
CA LEU A 173 -24.41 24.42 32.24
C LEU A 173 -25.59 24.13 33.18
N SER A 174 -25.71 22.90 33.68
CA SER A 174 -26.76 22.55 34.65
C SER A 174 -26.60 23.29 35.97
N GLY A 175 -25.37 23.38 36.49
CA GLY A 175 -25.06 24.17 37.69
C GLY A 175 -25.31 25.66 37.49
N ALA A 176 -24.97 26.22 36.32
CA ALA A 176 -25.27 27.62 36.00
C ALA A 176 -26.79 27.89 35.93
N LYS A 177 -27.58 26.96 35.37
CA LYS A 177 -29.04 27.07 35.36
C LYS A 177 -29.64 27.00 36.76
N GLU A 178 -29.13 26.10 37.60
CA GLU A 178 -29.56 25.99 38.99
C GLU A 178 -29.27 27.29 39.76
N ALA A 179 -28.04 27.80 39.68
CA ALA A 179 -27.63 29.05 40.32
C ALA A 179 -28.45 30.26 39.82
N ALA A 180 -28.72 30.34 38.52
CA ALA A 180 -29.57 31.38 37.96
C ALA A 180 -31.02 31.28 38.50
N SER A 181 -31.57 30.08 38.59
CA SER A 181 -32.92 29.87 39.14
C SER A 181 -33.01 30.22 40.62
N GLU A 182 -31.95 29.95 41.39
CA GLU A 182 -31.87 30.32 42.81
C GLU A 182 -31.74 31.83 42.98
N ALA A 183 -30.92 32.49 42.15
CA ALA A 183 -30.81 33.94 42.14
C ALA A 183 -32.15 34.63 41.84
N CYS A 184 -32.91 34.13 40.85
CA CYS A 184 -34.25 34.63 40.55
C CYS A 184 -35.22 34.47 41.74
N ARG A 185 -35.21 33.30 42.42
CA ARG A 185 -36.04 33.09 43.62
C ARG A 185 -35.68 34.08 44.74
N ARG A 186 -34.40 34.34 44.98
CA ARG A 186 -33.94 35.34 45.97
C ARG A 186 -34.37 36.75 45.59
N GLU A 187 -34.27 37.11 44.31
CA GLU A 187 -34.72 38.40 43.81
C GLU A 187 -36.22 38.59 44.03
N GLU A 188 -37.05 37.58 43.76
CA GLU A 188 -38.49 37.63 44.00
C GLU A 188 -38.83 37.82 45.49
N LEU A 189 -38.11 37.12 46.38
CA LEU A 189 -38.24 37.31 47.83
C LEU A 189 -37.91 38.73 48.24
N LEU A 190 -36.76 39.27 47.81
CA LEU A 190 -36.37 40.66 48.09
C LEU A 190 -37.37 41.66 47.51
N LYS A 191 -37.89 41.43 46.30
CA LYS A 191 -38.97 42.27 45.72
C LYS A 191 -40.20 42.26 46.61
N SER A 192 -40.61 41.11 47.15
CA SER A 192 -41.76 41.01 48.06
C SER A 192 -41.51 41.72 49.39
N GLU A 193 -40.30 41.61 49.95
CA GLU A 193 -39.89 42.31 51.16
C GLU A 193 -39.86 43.82 50.97
N VAL A 194 -39.28 44.31 49.86
CA VAL A 194 -39.29 45.73 49.49
C VAL A 194 -40.73 46.25 49.33
N ARG A 195 -41.64 45.48 48.72
CA ARG A 195 -43.07 45.86 48.64
C ARG A 195 -43.73 45.93 50.03
N SER A 196 -43.42 44.98 50.91
CA SER A 196 -43.93 44.96 52.30
C SER A 196 -43.44 46.16 53.10
N LEU A 197 -42.13 46.45 53.04
CA LEU A 197 -41.53 47.61 53.69
C LEU A 197 -42.07 48.92 53.14
N ARG A 198 -42.27 49.03 51.82
CA ARG A 198 -42.91 50.18 51.20
C ARG A 198 -44.32 50.40 51.75
N ALA A 199 -45.14 49.35 51.79
CA ALA A 199 -46.50 49.43 52.35
C ALA A 199 -46.50 49.82 53.83
N LEU A 200 -45.55 49.31 54.62
CA LEU A 200 -45.38 49.68 56.03
C LEU A 200 -45.03 51.18 56.18
N VAL A 201 -44.12 51.69 55.35
CA VAL A 201 -43.71 53.11 55.36
C VAL A 201 -44.88 54.01 54.95
N GLU A 202 -45.61 53.66 53.88
CA GLU A 202 -46.79 54.40 53.41
C GLU A 202 -47.92 54.41 54.46
N ASN A 203 -48.15 53.29 55.14
CA ASN A 203 -49.13 53.25 56.24
C ASN A 203 -48.71 54.17 57.39
N ASN A 204 -47.43 54.16 57.80
CA ASN A 204 -46.95 54.99 58.90
C ASN A 204 -46.90 56.49 58.56
N SER A 205 -46.65 56.86 57.30
CA SER A 205 -46.65 58.28 56.90
C SER A 205 -48.06 58.88 56.97
N GLY A 206 -49.10 58.13 56.62
CA GLY A 206 -50.49 58.56 56.78
C GLY A 206 -50.90 58.78 58.25
N TRP A 207 -50.39 57.95 59.17
CA TRP A 207 -50.58 58.15 60.62
C TRP A 207 -49.84 59.38 61.14
N ARG A 208 -48.64 59.66 60.63
CA ARG A 208 -47.87 60.87 61.00
C ARG A 208 -48.55 62.14 60.51
N GLY A 209 -49.10 62.14 59.29
CA GLY A 209 -49.87 63.27 58.73
C GLY A 209 -51.09 63.60 59.58
N ARG A 210 -51.97 62.62 59.85
CA ARG A 210 -53.16 62.83 60.69
C ARG A 210 -52.82 63.32 62.11
N ARG A 211 -51.78 62.77 62.72
CA ARG A 211 -51.34 63.21 64.06
C ARG A 211 -50.83 64.66 64.05
N MET A 212 -50.16 65.08 62.97
CA MET A 212 -49.68 66.44 62.81
C MET A 212 -50.84 67.41 62.56
N GLU A 213 -51.83 67.02 61.75
CA GLU A 213 -53.07 67.78 61.52
C GLU A 213 -53.88 67.96 62.82
N ASP A 214 -54.05 66.90 63.61
CA ASP A 214 -54.73 66.96 64.92
C ASP A 214 -53.97 67.88 65.89
N LEU A 215 -52.64 67.83 65.90
CA LEU A 215 -51.80 68.70 66.72
C LEU A 215 -51.92 70.17 66.28
N GLU A 216 -51.84 70.44 64.97
CA GLU A 216 -52.04 71.78 64.41
C GLU A 216 -53.43 72.33 64.75
N GLU A 217 -54.48 71.52 64.63
CA GLU A 217 -55.85 71.91 64.99
C GLU A 217 -55.99 72.16 66.50
N THR A 218 -55.34 71.34 67.33
CA THR A 218 -55.33 71.54 68.79
C THR A 218 -54.62 72.83 69.18
N VAL A 219 -53.44 73.10 68.59
CA VAL A 219 -52.69 74.35 68.79
C VAL A 219 -53.52 75.54 68.31
N ARG A 220 -54.15 75.46 67.13
CA ARG A 220 -55.03 76.51 66.60
C ARG A 220 -56.18 76.81 67.55
N ARG A 221 -56.80 75.79 68.14
CA ARG A 221 -57.87 75.95 69.15
C ARG A 221 -57.35 76.58 70.44
N ALA A 222 -56.19 76.14 70.94
CA ALA A 222 -55.57 76.71 72.13
C ALA A 222 -55.24 78.20 71.92
N VAL A 223 -54.65 78.56 70.77
CA VAL A 223 -54.41 79.95 70.39
C VAL A 223 -55.72 80.74 70.36
N LYS A 224 -56.79 80.20 69.77
CA LYS A 224 -58.10 80.87 69.71
C LYS A 224 -58.71 81.10 71.10
N ILE A 225 -58.56 80.14 72.03
CA ILE A 225 -58.99 80.27 73.43
C ILE A 225 -58.17 81.34 74.16
N VAL A 226 -56.84 81.31 74.02
CA VAL A 226 -55.95 82.30 74.63
C VAL A 226 -56.24 83.71 74.10
N SER A 227 -56.54 83.83 72.81
CA SER A 227 -56.89 85.10 72.15
C SER A 227 -58.27 85.63 72.56
N ALA A 228 -59.21 84.75 72.91
CA ALA A 228 -60.58 85.10 73.31
C ALA A 228 -60.74 85.28 74.83
N SER A 229 -59.74 84.87 75.62
CA SER A 229 -59.75 85.02 77.09
C SER A 229 -59.58 86.49 77.49
N PRO A 230 -60.21 86.97 78.59
CA PRO A 230 -59.99 88.32 79.15
C PRO A 230 -58.53 88.61 79.53
N VAL A 231 -57.73 87.55 79.63
CA VAL A 231 -56.27 87.53 79.84
C VAL A 231 -55.49 87.95 78.58
N GLY A 232 -56.14 87.97 77.41
CA GLY A 232 -55.58 88.37 76.11
C GLY A 232 -55.76 89.86 75.75
N ARG A 233 -56.35 90.69 76.62
CA ARG A 233 -56.40 92.14 76.44
C ARG A 233 -55.49 92.85 77.43
N HIS A 234 -54.34 93.27 76.91
CA HIS A 234 -53.41 94.27 77.44
C HIS A 234 -52.56 93.91 78.67
N VAL A 235 -51.29 93.59 78.36
CA VAL A 235 -50.06 93.82 79.13
C VAL A 235 -49.94 93.06 80.46
N GLN A 236 -49.71 91.74 80.41
CA GLN A 236 -48.91 91.02 81.42
C GLN A 236 -48.47 89.55 81.08
N HIS A 237 -48.44 89.12 79.81
CA HIS A 237 -48.01 87.74 79.44
C HIS A 237 -46.66 87.62 78.72
N GLN A 238 -45.86 88.69 78.65
CA GLN A 238 -44.55 88.63 77.96
C GLN A 238 -43.65 87.53 78.54
N ALA A 239 -43.65 87.34 79.87
CA ALA A 239 -42.85 86.30 80.52
C ALA A 239 -43.31 84.87 80.15
N ALA A 240 -44.61 84.65 79.96
CA ALA A 240 -45.13 83.33 79.60
C ALA A 240 -44.83 82.97 78.13
N PHE A 241 -44.91 83.95 77.23
CA PHE A 241 -44.51 83.77 75.83
C PHE A 241 -43.00 83.59 75.69
N ASP A 242 -42.21 84.32 76.49
CA ASP A 242 -40.75 84.18 76.50
C ASP A 242 -40.33 82.77 76.99
N ILE A 243 -40.98 82.22 78.01
CA ILE A 243 -40.72 80.84 78.48
C ILE A 243 -41.11 79.81 77.41
N LEU A 244 -42.24 80.00 76.72
CA LEU A 244 -42.69 79.08 75.66
C LEU A 244 -41.71 79.07 74.48
N LEU A 245 -41.27 80.25 74.03
CA LEU A 245 -40.31 80.37 72.94
C LEU A 245 -38.94 79.81 73.33
N GLN A 246 -38.47 80.05 74.55
CA GLN A 246 -37.23 79.44 75.07
C GLN A 246 -37.34 77.91 75.09
N THR A 247 -38.47 77.36 75.55
CA THR A 247 -38.68 75.90 75.59
C THR A 247 -38.66 75.29 74.19
N LEU A 248 -39.24 75.98 73.20
CA LEU A 248 -39.23 75.51 71.81
C LEU A 248 -37.83 75.58 71.17
N VAL A 249 -37.02 76.57 71.56
CA VAL A 249 -35.60 76.66 71.19
C VAL A 249 -34.79 75.54 71.86
N ASP A 250 -34.97 75.30 73.15
CA ASP A 250 -34.26 74.27 73.92
C ASP A 250 -34.57 72.85 73.43
N VAL A 251 -35.80 72.61 72.97
CA VAL A 251 -36.23 71.32 72.38
C VAL A 251 -35.80 71.21 70.90
N GLY A 252 -35.18 72.26 70.31
CA GLY A 252 -34.66 72.27 68.94
C GLY A 252 -35.73 72.45 67.86
N THR A 253 -36.92 72.90 68.24
CA THR A 253 -38.07 73.08 67.34
C THR A 253 -38.00 74.42 66.60
N LEU A 254 -37.52 75.47 67.26
CA LEU A 254 -37.20 76.77 66.68
C LEU A 254 -35.68 76.92 66.56
N ASN A 255 -35.18 77.11 65.34
CA ASN A 255 -33.79 77.43 65.07
C ASN A 255 -33.62 78.94 64.76
N GLN A 256 -32.38 79.40 64.63
CA GLN A 256 -32.07 80.83 64.45
C GLN A 256 -32.67 81.45 63.18
N GLU A 257 -32.97 80.63 62.16
CA GLU A 257 -33.63 81.09 60.93
C GLU A 257 -35.14 81.18 61.12
N ASN A 258 -35.78 80.14 61.67
CA ASN A 258 -37.23 80.06 61.83
C ASN A 258 -37.76 81.03 62.91
N ILE A 259 -36.95 81.38 63.91
CA ILE A 259 -37.33 82.38 64.92
C ILE A 259 -37.51 83.77 64.30
N ARG A 260 -36.89 84.04 63.14
CA ARG A 260 -36.99 85.32 62.43
C ARG A 260 -38.18 85.39 61.46
N ASP A 261 -39.03 84.37 61.43
CA ASP A 261 -40.19 84.33 60.54
C ASP A 261 -41.19 85.47 60.87
N PRO A 262 -41.75 86.16 59.85
CA PRO A 262 -42.74 87.22 60.02
C PRO A 262 -43.97 86.84 60.86
N THR A 263 -44.31 85.55 60.93
CA THR A 263 -45.44 85.06 61.74
C THR A 263 -45.09 84.92 63.22
N VAL A 264 -43.81 84.79 63.58
CA VAL A 264 -43.34 84.68 64.97
C VAL A 264 -42.93 86.05 65.53
N LEU A 265 -42.54 86.98 64.64
CA LEU A 265 -42.15 88.37 64.93
C LEU A 265 -43.08 89.17 65.87
N PRO A 266 -44.42 89.08 65.77
CA PRO A 266 -45.33 89.82 66.64
C PRO A 266 -45.32 89.39 68.11
N PHE A 267 -44.75 88.23 68.43
CA PHE A 267 -44.74 87.67 69.78
C PHE A 267 -43.52 88.12 70.61
N TYR A 268 -42.59 88.88 70.02
CA TYR A 268 -41.43 89.41 70.74
C TYR A 268 -41.77 90.68 71.53
N GLY A 269 -41.43 90.67 72.81
CA GLY A 269 -41.25 91.88 73.60
C GLY A 269 -40.09 92.73 73.05
N PRO A 270 -39.92 93.97 73.55
CA PRO A 270 -39.05 95.02 72.98
C PRO A 270 -37.55 94.68 72.85
N ARG A 271 -37.10 93.50 73.27
CA ARG A 271 -35.72 93.01 73.18
C ARG A 271 -35.43 92.09 71.98
N GLY A 272 -36.40 91.84 71.10
CA GLY A 272 -36.20 91.08 69.86
C GLY A 272 -35.90 89.57 70.02
N PRO A 273 -35.83 88.82 68.91
CA PRO A 273 -35.67 87.36 68.90
C PRO A 273 -34.30 86.86 69.39
N ASP A 274 -33.24 87.67 69.27
CA ASP A 274 -31.87 87.22 69.51
C ASP A 274 -31.60 86.86 70.99
N ARG A 275 -32.41 87.38 71.92
CA ARG A 275 -32.27 87.14 73.37
C ARG A 275 -32.41 85.68 73.83
N PHE A 276 -33.06 84.82 73.04
CA PHE A 276 -33.27 83.40 73.39
C PHE A 276 -32.06 82.51 73.09
N PHE A 277 -31.10 83.05 72.31
CA PHE A 277 -29.85 82.39 71.99
C PHE A 277 -28.65 83.02 72.74
N ASP A 278 -28.85 84.16 73.40
CA ASP A 278 -27.83 84.92 74.14
C ASP A 278 -27.73 84.51 75.63
N ALA A 279 -27.76 83.21 75.90
CA ALA A 279 -27.38 82.67 77.20
C ALA A 279 -25.90 82.26 77.17
N GLY A 280 -25.07 83.05 77.85
CA GLY A 280 -23.79 82.67 78.46
C GLY A 280 -22.95 81.64 77.69
N SER A 281 -21.96 82.14 76.96
CA SER A 281 -20.83 81.39 76.43
C SER A 281 -20.06 80.67 77.54
N CYS A 282 -20.58 79.56 78.03
CA CYS A 282 -19.82 78.54 78.73
C CYS A 282 -19.45 77.49 77.69
N ARG A 283 -18.23 77.58 77.18
CA ARG A 283 -17.48 76.42 76.70
C ARG A 283 -16.88 75.74 77.93
N PRO A 284 -17.26 74.50 78.25
CA PRO A 284 -16.39 73.57 78.93
C PRO A 284 -15.60 72.80 77.88
N ASP A 285 -14.30 73.13 77.83
CA ASP A 285 -13.17 72.23 77.75
C ASP A 285 -13.33 70.85 77.07
N GLU A 286 -12.51 70.67 76.03
CA GLU A 286 -11.48 69.63 75.93
C GLU A 286 -11.64 68.45 76.90
N THR A 287 -12.01 67.25 76.46
CA THR A 287 -11.17 66.18 75.87
C THR A 287 -11.70 64.84 76.44
N PRO A 288 -11.50 63.65 75.81
CA PRO A 288 -10.28 63.26 75.11
C PRO A 288 -10.47 62.54 73.76
N SER A 289 -9.38 62.54 73.01
CA SER A 289 -9.06 61.42 72.12
C SER A 289 -8.57 60.24 72.98
N PRO A 290 -9.15 59.04 72.86
CA PRO A 290 -8.42 57.80 73.08
C PRO A 290 -8.53 56.92 71.83
N ARG A 291 -7.40 56.68 71.16
CA ARG A 291 -6.46 55.59 71.46
C ARG A 291 -6.99 54.24 70.97
N SER A 292 -6.38 53.82 69.88
CA SER A 292 -6.09 52.46 69.44
C SER A 292 -6.57 51.33 70.37
N TYR A 293 -7.47 50.50 69.85
CA TYR A 293 -7.55 49.10 70.25
C TYR A 293 -7.22 48.21 69.05
N ALA A 294 -6.10 47.52 69.18
CA ALA A 294 -5.69 46.45 68.31
C ALA A 294 -6.42 45.16 68.69
N GLY A 295 -6.81 44.38 67.68
CA GLY A 295 -6.74 42.93 67.77
C GLY A 295 -8.03 42.15 67.53
N TRP A 296 -7.82 41.06 66.77
CA TRP A 296 -8.61 39.83 66.60
C TRP A 296 -9.69 39.88 65.50
N GLY A 297 -9.63 39.11 64.41
CA GLY A 297 -8.65 38.17 63.85
C GLY A 297 -9.14 37.80 62.43
N SER A 298 -8.28 37.82 61.41
CA SER A 298 -7.63 36.64 60.79
C SER A 298 -8.57 35.58 60.20
N TRP A 299 -8.70 35.55 58.86
CA TRP A 299 -8.78 34.34 58.02
C TRP A 299 -7.97 34.57 56.72
N PRO A 300 -7.42 33.52 56.07
CA PRO A 300 -6.07 33.54 55.51
C PRO A 300 -5.95 33.89 54.01
N PRO A 301 -4.74 34.26 53.52
CA PRO A 301 -4.44 34.34 52.09
C PRO A 301 -3.97 32.98 51.54
N LEU A 302 -4.64 32.50 50.49
CA LEU A 302 -4.16 31.36 49.71
C LEU A 302 -2.99 31.79 48.79
N ARG A 303 -1.81 31.42 49.29
CA ARG A 303 -0.60 30.94 48.59
C ARG A 303 -0.84 30.40 47.17
N GLY A 304 -0.03 30.82 46.19
CA GLY A 304 0.06 30.11 44.90
C GLY A 304 0.80 30.79 43.75
N ASN A 305 2.08 31.13 43.95
CA ASN A 305 3.18 31.16 42.97
C ASN A 305 3.03 31.96 41.66
N SER A 306 3.75 33.08 41.61
CA SER A 306 4.27 33.70 40.38
C SER A 306 5.42 32.87 39.80
N GLY A 307 5.31 32.52 38.52
CA GLY A 307 6.41 32.12 37.66
C GLY A 307 6.28 32.84 36.31
N GLU A 308 7.23 33.75 36.06
CA GLU A 308 7.80 34.20 34.78
C GLU A 308 7.42 33.36 33.53
N SER A 309 7.18 33.84 32.31
CA SER A 309 7.39 35.11 31.59
C SER A 309 6.67 34.97 30.20
N PRO A 310 6.96 35.76 29.14
CA PRO A 310 6.21 36.93 28.72
C PRO A 310 5.36 36.73 27.45
N VAL A 311 4.56 37.76 27.19
CA VAL A 311 3.80 38.04 25.96
C VAL A 311 4.73 38.61 24.87
N THR A 312 4.64 38.11 23.64
CA THR A 312 4.49 38.95 22.43
C THR A 312 3.78 38.20 21.29
N PRO A 313 3.12 38.92 20.35
CA PRO A 313 2.11 38.38 19.45
C PRO A 313 2.51 38.37 17.97
N LEU A 314 1.67 37.67 17.18
CA LEU A 314 1.35 37.88 15.76
C LEU A 314 2.36 37.55 14.64
N GLU A 315 1.76 37.00 13.56
CA GLU A 315 2.17 36.97 12.13
C GLU A 315 2.71 35.67 11.49
N ALA A 316 2.37 35.56 10.19
CA ALA A 316 2.63 34.52 9.17
C ALA A 316 1.77 33.25 9.29
N ARG A 317 0.64 33.09 8.58
CA ARG A 317 0.33 33.26 7.13
C ARG A 317 1.10 32.25 6.26
N TRP A 318 0.38 31.21 5.84
CA TRP A 318 0.46 30.46 4.56
C TRP A 318 1.82 30.30 3.87
N LEU A 319 2.26 29.05 3.68
CA LEU A 319 2.59 28.46 2.36
C LEU A 319 2.90 26.97 2.52
N GLY A 320 2.06 26.12 1.94
CA GLY A 320 2.23 24.66 1.99
C GLY A 320 1.28 23.89 1.08
N ARG A 321 1.03 24.40 -0.14
CA ARG A 321 0.54 23.53 -1.23
C ARG A 321 1.73 22.73 -1.74
N ARG A 322 1.59 21.40 -1.75
CA ARG A 322 2.26 20.52 -2.72
C ARG A 322 1.18 19.82 -3.51
N ASP A 323 1.01 20.22 -4.76
CA ASP A 323 0.53 19.30 -5.79
C ASP A 323 1.76 18.57 -6.36
N PRO A 324 1.65 17.28 -6.73
CA PRO A 324 2.71 16.57 -7.44
C PRO A 324 2.64 16.91 -8.94
N SER A 325 3.74 17.42 -9.50
CA SER A 325 3.89 17.59 -10.94
C SER A 325 5.15 16.89 -11.43
N GLY A 326 4.96 15.98 -12.39
CA GLY A 326 5.93 15.71 -13.45
C GLY A 326 7.10 14.79 -13.12
N SER A 327 6.88 13.48 -13.15
CA SER A 327 7.91 12.55 -13.58
C SER A 327 8.19 12.76 -15.08
N GLN A 328 9.18 13.60 -15.41
CA GLN A 328 9.89 13.50 -16.68
C GLN A 328 10.84 12.30 -16.59
N GLN A 329 10.45 11.18 -17.19
CA GLN A 329 11.39 10.11 -17.51
C GLN A 329 11.66 10.14 -19.02
N ALA A 330 12.88 10.59 -19.31
CA ALA A 330 13.70 10.39 -20.49
C ALA A 330 13.15 9.42 -21.56
N GLY A 331 12.67 9.98 -22.66
CA GLY A 331 12.76 9.32 -23.96
C GLY A 331 14.20 9.36 -24.46
N ARG A 332 14.96 8.30 -24.22
CA ARG A 332 16.18 8.03 -25.00
C ARG A 332 15.75 7.49 -26.36
N GLN A 333 16.01 8.27 -27.39
CA GLN A 333 16.09 7.81 -28.77
C GLN A 333 17.15 6.70 -28.86
N LEU A 334 16.77 5.54 -29.36
CA LEU A 334 17.69 4.55 -29.89
C LEU A 334 17.69 4.67 -31.41
N SER A 335 18.87 5.03 -31.89
CA SER A 335 19.31 4.97 -33.27
C SER A 335 19.72 3.53 -33.61
N GLN A 336 19.32 3.07 -34.80
CA GLN A 336 19.90 2.02 -35.64
C GLN A 336 19.90 0.55 -35.17
N ARG A 337 19.15 -0.32 -35.89
CA ARG A 337 19.67 -1.12 -37.02
C ARG A 337 18.55 -1.74 -37.83
#